data_AF-A0A952VGT2-F1
#
_entry.id   AF-A0A952VGT2-F1
#
_cell.length_a   1.000
_cell.length_b   1.000
_cell.length_c   1.000
_cell.angle_alpha   90.00
_cell.angle_beta   90.00
_cell.angle_gamma   90.00
#
_symmetry.space_group_name_H-M   'P 1'
#
loop_
_entity.id
_entity.type
_entity.pdbx_description
1 polymer ?
#
loop_
_entity_poly.entity_id
_entity_poly.type
_entity_poly.pdbx_seq_one_letter_code
_entity_poly.pdbx_strand_id
1 'polypeptide(L)'
;MKSWVPQLSVLLLTVALSFLGGNISAQLSSEHPAVPAPANQSHSTHREPAGAKWEGSAQGVAYSEFNHRLAGLVVLLFGLAELGHALRYQVPVWTRLVLPCALGVLGAYLLIWSDHEAWPIGSLTFAQTFSGQDLEILQHKFYGVFSSVAAVSETLRRISWARHPGWAVPLLILGFFGALILFIHSHGNHPANHIIELHHAFLGTVGIGAAISSAMMAWASSTSEQTMKRWEVAWAACVVVIGLQLLVYFE
;
A
#
# COMPACT_ATOMS: atom_id res chain seq x y z
N MET A 1 -3.33 22.25 -29.85
CA MET A 1 -3.08 20.93 -29.24
C MET A 1 -4.18 20.69 -28.22
N LYS A 2 -5.03 19.67 -28.42
CA LYS A 2 -6.19 19.37 -27.56
C LYS A 2 -5.71 19.07 -26.13
N SER A 3 -6.32 19.72 -25.15
CA SER A 3 -6.02 19.55 -23.73
C SER A 3 -6.57 18.21 -23.24
N TRP A 4 -5.67 17.24 -23.01
CA TRP A 4 -5.98 15.95 -22.37
C TRP A 4 -6.04 16.04 -20.84
N VAL A 5 -5.71 17.22 -20.28
CA VAL A 5 -5.65 17.50 -18.85
C VAL A 5 -6.97 17.26 -18.10
N PRO A 6 -8.15 17.72 -18.59
CA PRO A 6 -9.40 17.44 -17.88
C PRO A 6 -9.79 15.97 -17.96
N GLN A 7 -9.35 15.24 -18.99
CA GLN A 7 -9.70 13.84 -19.17
C GLN A 7 -8.98 12.94 -18.16
N LEU A 8 -7.72 13.25 -17.83
CA LEU A 8 -6.98 12.50 -16.82
C LEU A 8 -7.54 12.73 -15.41
N SER A 9 -7.85 14.00 -15.05
CA SER A 9 -8.44 14.32 -13.75
C SER A 9 -9.85 13.75 -13.59
N VAL A 10 -10.66 13.75 -14.67
CA VAL A 10 -11.97 13.10 -14.68
C VAL A 10 -11.83 11.59 -14.57
N LEU A 11 -10.88 10.96 -15.29
CA LEU A 11 -10.62 9.52 -15.20
C LEU A 11 -10.24 9.12 -13.77
N LEU A 12 -9.29 9.81 -13.15
CA LEU A 12 -8.86 9.58 -11.76
C LEU A 12 -10.03 9.72 -10.77
N LEU A 13 -10.88 10.74 -10.95
CA LEU A 13 -12.05 10.97 -10.11
C LEU A 13 -13.14 9.90 -10.33
N THR A 14 -13.40 9.51 -11.58
CA THR A 14 -14.41 8.48 -11.91
C THR A 14 -13.99 7.09 -11.44
N VAL A 15 -12.70 6.75 -11.53
CA VAL A 15 -12.17 5.50 -11.00
C VAL A 15 -12.28 5.52 -9.48
N ALA A 16 -11.84 6.58 -8.80
CA ALA A 16 -11.96 6.70 -7.34
C ALA A 16 -13.41 6.58 -6.83
N LEU A 17 -14.38 7.18 -7.54
CA LEU A 17 -15.81 7.12 -7.17
C LEU A 17 -16.46 5.76 -7.46
N SER A 18 -16.02 5.05 -8.51
CA SER A 18 -16.57 3.73 -8.87
C SER A 18 -16.18 2.64 -7.86
N PHE A 19 -15.01 2.76 -7.22
CA PHE A 19 -14.57 1.83 -6.17
C PHE A 19 -15.20 2.12 -4.80
N LEU A 20 -15.57 3.38 -4.51
CA LEU A 20 -16.17 3.77 -3.23
C LEU A 20 -17.66 3.35 -3.12
N GLY A 21 -18.40 3.36 -4.24
CA GLY A 21 -19.84 3.10 -4.25
C GLY A 21 -20.25 1.62 -4.24
N GLY A 22 -19.40 0.71 -4.72
CA GLY A 22 -19.75 -0.71 -4.87
C GLY A 22 -19.72 -1.52 -3.57
N ASN A 23 -18.86 -1.16 -2.61
CA ASN A 23 -18.50 -2.05 -1.50
C ASN A 23 -19.16 -1.72 -0.15
N ILE A 24 -19.75 -0.53 0.02
CA ILE A 24 -20.49 -0.20 1.26
C ILE A 24 -21.73 -1.12 1.41
N SER A 25 -22.33 -1.57 0.31
CA SER A 25 -23.48 -2.48 0.34
C SER A 25 -23.14 -3.90 0.80
N ALA A 26 -21.90 -4.36 0.58
CA ALA A 26 -21.47 -5.69 1.02
C ALA A 26 -21.27 -5.76 2.54
N GLN A 27 -20.88 -4.64 3.16
CA GLN A 27 -20.59 -4.55 4.60
C GLN A 27 -21.85 -4.48 5.49
N LEU A 28 -22.99 -4.02 4.93
CA LEU A 28 -24.25 -3.88 5.67
C LEU A 28 -25.09 -5.17 5.77
N SER A 29 -24.77 -6.21 5.00
CA SER A 29 -25.60 -7.42 4.90
C SER A 29 -25.27 -8.50 5.95
N SER A 30 -24.41 -8.20 6.93
CA SER A 30 -23.90 -9.17 7.92
C SER A 30 -24.63 -9.11 9.27
N GLU A 31 -25.95 -8.94 9.29
CA GLU A 31 -26.79 -9.24 10.47
C GLU A 31 -27.47 -10.61 10.30
N HIS A 32 -27.26 -11.49 11.29
CA HIS A 32 -27.67 -12.90 11.35
C HIS A 32 -29.14 -13.22 10.97
N PRO A 33 -29.40 -14.48 10.58
CA PRO A 33 -30.26 -15.30 11.44
C PRO A 33 -29.65 -16.67 11.82
N ALA A 34 -29.81 -17.02 13.09
CA ALA A 34 -29.45 -18.30 13.68
C ALA A 34 -30.38 -19.43 13.20
N VAL A 35 -29.79 -20.59 12.86
CA VAL A 35 -30.51 -21.85 12.60
C VAL A 35 -29.97 -22.91 13.57
N PRO A 36 -30.79 -23.56 14.41
CA PRO A 36 -30.32 -24.63 15.28
C PRO A 36 -30.56 -26.02 14.65
N ALA A 37 -29.53 -26.88 14.65
CA ALA A 37 -29.65 -28.33 14.40
C ALA A 37 -28.40 -29.07 14.97
N PRO A 38 -28.45 -30.40 15.20
CA PRO A 38 -28.36 -30.99 16.54
C PRO A 38 -27.02 -31.64 16.87
N ALA A 39 -26.84 -31.88 18.17
CA ALA A 39 -25.69 -32.52 18.79
C ALA A 39 -25.45 -33.95 18.31
N ASN A 40 -24.24 -34.21 17.79
CA ASN A 40 -23.40 -35.37 18.12
C ASN A 40 -22.13 -35.37 17.26
N GLN A 41 -20.96 -35.20 17.89
CA GLN A 41 -19.83 -36.14 17.85
C GLN A 41 -18.52 -35.53 18.38
N SER A 42 -18.06 -36.15 19.48
CA SER A 42 -16.66 -36.44 19.87
C SER A 42 -15.57 -35.36 19.79
N HIS A 43 -15.13 -35.00 20.99
CA HIS A 43 -13.80 -34.52 21.40
C HIS A 43 -12.63 -34.67 20.41
N SER A 44 -12.14 -33.52 19.93
CA SER A 44 -10.72 -33.20 19.83
C SER A 44 -10.57 -31.68 19.98
N THR A 45 -10.51 -31.19 21.21
CA THR A 45 -10.25 -29.77 21.50
C THR A 45 -8.76 -29.46 21.35
N HIS A 46 -8.25 -29.53 20.12
CA HIS A 46 -7.22 -28.58 19.74
C HIS A 46 -7.94 -27.28 19.46
N ARG A 47 -7.82 -26.32 20.37
CA ARG A 47 -8.21 -24.94 20.12
C ARG A 47 -7.26 -24.42 19.05
N GLU A 48 -7.59 -24.68 17.78
CA GLU A 48 -6.89 -24.06 16.69
C GLU A 48 -7.02 -22.54 16.87
N PRO A 49 -5.90 -21.78 16.83
CA PRO A 49 -5.98 -20.34 16.94
C PRO A 49 -6.89 -19.87 15.79
N ALA A 50 -7.88 -19.05 16.11
CA ALA A 50 -8.90 -18.59 15.16
C ALA A 50 -8.31 -18.00 13.86
N GLY A 51 -7.05 -17.54 13.88
CA GLY A 51 -6.30 -17.07 12.70
C GLY A 51 -6.01 -18.15 11.66
N ALA A 52 -5.85 -19.44 12.03
CA ALA A 52 -5.57 -20.52 11.08
C ALA A 52 -6.74 -20.83 10.13
N LYS A 53 -7.95 -20.34 10.44
CA LYS A 53 -9.14 -20.53 9.60
C LYS A 53 -9.39 -19.37 8.64
N TRP A 54 -8.84 -18.19 8.91
CA TRP A 54 -9.06 -17.02 8.06
C TRP A 54 -8.04 -16.94 6.92
N GLU A 55 -6.75 -17.09 7.24
CA GLU A 55 -5.70 -17.08 6.23
C GLU A 55 -5.87 -18.25 5.27
N GLY A 56 -5.90 -17.97 3.96
CA GLY A 56 -6.18 -18.96 2.92
C GLY A 56 -7.63 -19.39 2.78
N SER A 57 -8.56 -18.86 3.58
CA SER A 57 -9.99 -19.00 3.31
C SER A 57 -10.42 -18.13 2.13
N ALA A 58 -11.53 -18.47 1.48
CA ALA A 58 -12.06 -17.67 0.37
C ALA A 58 -12.33 -16.20 0.76
N GLN A 59 -12.76 -15.96 2.01
CA GLN A 59 -12.99 -14.62 2.54
C GLN A 59 -11.67 -13.89 2.82
N GLY A 60 -10.68 -14.58 3.41
CA GLY A 60 -9.34 -14.03 3.63
C GLY A 60 -8.65 -13.64 2.34
N VAL A 61 -8.67 -14.52 1.36
CA VAL A 61 -8.16 -14.26 0.00
C VAL A 61 -8.82 -13.05 -0.63
N ALA A 62 -10.15 -13.00 -0.64
CA ALA A 62 -10.87 -11.85 -1.20
C ALA A 62 -10.52 -10.53 -0.49
N TYR A 63 -10.29 -10.58 0.83
CA TYR A 63 -9.90 -9.42 1.62
C TYR A 63 -8.47 -8.96 1.34
N SER A 64 -7.51 -9.88 1.31
CA SER A 64 -6.11 -9.62 0.95
C SER A 64 -6.01 -9.06 -0.47
N GLU A 65 -6.65 -9.69 -1.45
CA GLU A 65 -6.68 -9.20 -2.83
C GLU A 65 -7.27 -7.80 -2.93
N PHE A 66 -8.38 -7.54 -2.22
CA PHE A 66 -8.97 -6.21 -2.18
C PHE A 66 -7.98 -5.17 -1.63
N ASN A 67 -7.32 -5.47 -0.52
CA ASN A 67 -6.33 -4.58 0.09
C ASN A 67 -5.16 -4.29 -0.85
N HIS A 68 -4.61 -5.32 -1.48
CA HIS A 68 -3.53 -5.17 -2.46
C HIS A 68 -3.96 -4.34 -3.66
N ARG A 69 -5.13 -4.61 -4.24
CA ARG A 69 -5.64 -3.86 -5.40
C ARG A 69 -5.99 -2.42 -5.05
N LEU A 70 -6.53 -2.16 -3.86
CA LEU A 70 -6.77 -0.81 -3.36
C LEU A 70 -5.44 -0.05 -3.18
N ALA A 71 -4.45 -0.68 -2.57
CA ALA A 71 -3.11 -0.10 -2.46
C ALA A 71 -2.51 0.18 -3.84
N GLY A 72 -2.63 -0.78 -4.76
CA GLY A 72 -2.18 -0.65 -6.14
C GLY A 72 -2.82 0.51 -6.88
N LEU A 73 -4.13 0.69 -6.73
CA LEU A 73 -4.84 1.83 -7.29
C LEU A 73 -4.23 3.14 -6.78
N VAL A 74 -4.17 3.32 -5.46
CA VAL A 74 -3.64 4.55 -4.85
C VAL A 74 -2.19 4.82 -5.26
N VAL A 75 -1.35 3.78 -5.27
CA VAL A 75 0.04 3.86 -5.71
C VAL A 75 0.16 4.27 -7.17
N LEU A 76 -0.66 3.67 -8.04
CA LEU A 76 -0.69 4.01 -9.45
C LEU A 76 -1.08 5.47 -9.67
N LEU A 77 -2.08 6.00 -8.95
CA LEU A 77 -2.51 7.39 -9.14
C LEU A 77 -1.38 8.38 -8.82
N PHE A 78 -0.65 8.19 -7.72
CA PHE A 78 0.46 9.08 -7.40
C PHE A 78 1.68 8.83 -8.30
N GLY A 79 1.95 7.58 -8.70
CA GLY A 79 2.99 7.26 -9.68
C GLY A 79 2.78 7.98 -11.01
N LEU A 80 1.54 8.01 -11.51
CA LEU A 80 1.19 8.74 -12.72
C LEU A 80 1.32 10.26 -12.56
N ALA A 81 1.00 10.80 -11.38
CA ALA A 81 1.22 12.22 -11.09
C ALA A 81 2.72 12.57 -11.10
N GLU A 82 3.55 11.75 -10.45
CA GLU A 82 5.01 11.91 -10.45
C GLU A 82 5.59 11.75 -11.87
N LEU A 83 5.06 10.81 -12.67
CA LEU A 83 5.49 10.62 -14.05
C LEU A 83 5.13 11.84 -14.92
N GLY A 84 3.95 12.42 -14.73
CA GLY A 84 3.55 13.66 -15.40
C GLY A 84 4.51 14.82 -15.09
N HIS A 85 4.92 14.95 -13.82
CA HIS A 85 5.93 15.94 -13.40
C HIS A 85 7.31 15.68 -14.03
N ALA A 86 7.77 14.43 -14.05
CA ALA A 86 9.05 14.02 -14.64
C ALA A 86 9.09 14.25 -16.16
N LEU A 87 7.96 14.03 -16.84
CA LEU A 87 7.79 14.27 -18.28
C LEU A 87 7.53 15.73 -18.63
N ARG A 88 7.48 16.63 -17.64
CA ARG A 88 7.22 18.07 -17.81
C ARG A 88 5.85 18.37 -18.44
N TYR A 89 4.85 17.53 -18.19
CA TYR A 89 3.48 17.84 -18.56
C TYR A 89 2.92 18.99 -17.72
N GLN A 90 2.05 19.80 -18.33
CA GLN A 90 1.34 20.87 -17.63
C GLN A 90 0.25 20.26 -16.73
N VAL A 91 0.65 19.90 -15.51
CA VAL A 91 -0.26 19.42 -14.47
C VAL A 91 -0.57 20.52 -13.46
N PRO A 92 -1.77 20.55 -12.87
CA PRO A 92 -2.12 21.55 -11.86
C PRO A 92 -1.18 21.53 -10.65
N VAL A 93 -0.89 22.68 -10.04
CA VAL A 93 0.05 22.79 -8.91
C VAL A 93 -0.32 21.89 -7.72
N TRP A 94 -1.60 21.60 -7.51
CA TRP A 94 -2.05 20.73 -6.43
C TRP A 94 -1.56 19.28 -6.56
N THR A 95 -1.18 18.82 -7.77
CA THR A 95 -0.69 17.44 -7.97
C THR A 95 0.60 17.16 -7.20
N ARG A 96 1.34 18.20 -6.80
CA ARG A 96 2.48 18.07 -5.90
C ARG A 96 2.10 17.39 -4.58
N LEU A 97 0.86 17.56 -4.10
CA LEU A 97 0.42 16.97 -2.83
C LEU A 97 -0.15 15.56 -2.99
N VAL A 98 -0.26 15.02 -4.21
CA VAL A 98 -0.84 13.69 -4.43
C VAL A 98 0.00 12.60 -3.76
N LEU A 99 1.33 12.63 -3.89
CA LEU A 99 2.21 11.67 -3.21
C LEU A 99 2.02 11.67 -1.69
N PRO A 100 2.23 12.79 -0.96
CA PRO A 100 2.07 12.76 0.49
C PRO A 100 0.65 12.44 0.94
N CYS A 101 -0.38 12.88 0.21
CA CYS A 101 -1.76 12.50 0.53
C CYS A 101 -1.99 10.99 0.35
N ALA A 102 -1.51 10.39 -0.74
CA ALA A 102 -1.62 8.97 -1.00
C ALA A 102 -0.90 8.14 0.07
N LEU A 103 0.32 8.53 0.44
CA LEU A 103 1.06 7.89 1.53
C LEU A 103 0.34 8.03 2.87
N GLY A 104 -0.28 9.18 3.15
CA GLY A 104 -1.05 9.39 4.38
C GLY A 104 -2.31 8.52 4.42
N VAL A 105 -3.04 8.43 3.30
CA VAL A 105 -4.22 7.57 3.16
C VAL A 105 -3.85 6.09 3.32
N LEU A 106 -2.81 5.62 2.62
CA LEU A 106 -2.34 4.23 2.76
C LEU A 106 -1.82 3.95 4.17
N GLY A 107 -1.11 4.90 4.77
CA GLY A 107 -0.62 4.79 6.14
C GLY A 107 -1.75 4.60 7.14
N ALA A 108 -2.77 5.46 7.07
CA ALA A 108 -3.98 5.31 7.90
C ALA A 108 -4.73 4.02 7.58
N TYR A 109 -4.81 3.64 6.30
CA TYR A 109 -5.47 2.42 5.87
C TYR A 109 -4.84 1.17 6.48
N LEU A 110 -3.53 1.03 6.37
CA LEU A 110 -2.78 -0.10 6.94
C LEU A 110 -2.79 -0.13 8.47
N LEU A 111 -2.88 1.03 9.12
CA LEU A 111 -2.96 1.04 10.58
C LEU A 111 -4.31 0.54 11.08
N ILE A 112 -5.40 0.83 10.36
CA ILE A 112 -6.76 0.64 10.87
C ILE A 112 -7.47 -0.54 10.20
N TRP A 113 -7.40 -0.67 8.88
CA TRP A 113 -8.27 -1.56 8.09
C TRP A 113 -7.55 -2.70 7.36
N SER A 114 -6.22 -2.73 7.22
CA SER A 114 -5.56 -3.84 6.50
C SER A 114 -5.78 -5.22 7.11
N ASP A 115 -6.00 -5.28 8.43
CA ASP A 115 -6.08 -6.52 9.19
C ASP A 115 -7.40 -6.55 9.95
N HIS A 116 -8.33 -7.39 9.51
CA HIS A 116 -9.70 -7.39 10.06
C HIS A 116 -9.77 -7.82 11.54
N GLU A 117 -8.87 -8.71 12.01
CA GLU A 117 -8.81 -9.13 13.41
C GLU A 117 -7.98 -8.19 14.29
N ALA A 118 -7.12 -7.35 13.71
CA ALA A 118 -6.19 -6.55 14.49
C ALA A 118 -6.84 -5.33 15.13
N TRP A 119 -6.25 -4.86 16.23
CA TRP A 119 -6.53 -3.54 16.77
C TRP A 119 -6.28 -2.47 15.69
N PRO A 120 -7.13 -1.42 15.56
CA PRO A 120 -8.16 -0.98 16.51
C PRO A 120 -9.59 -1.46 16.25
N ILE A 121 -9.85 -2.16 15.14
CA ILE A 121 -11.23 -2.49 14.72
C ILE A 121 -11.63 -3.94 14.96
N GLY A 122 -10.65 -4.83 15.09
CA GLY A 122 -10.87 -6.27 15.19
C GLY A 122 -10.98 -6.81 16.62
N SER A 123 -11.01 -8.13 16.72
CA SER A 123 -11.18 -8.83 18.00
C SER A 123 -9.90 -8.83 18.88
N LEU A 124 -8.73 -8.66 18.27
CA LEU A 124 -7.46 -8.60 18.98
C LEU A 124 -7.29 -7.27 19.70
N THR A 125 -6.88 -7.35 20.96
CA THR A 125 -6.43 -6.16 21.71
C THR A 125 -5.13 -5.61 21.15
N PHE A 126 -4.78 -4.38 21.52
CA PHE A 126 -3.49 -3.77 21.19
C PHE A 126 -2.32 -4.70 21.58
N ALA A 127 -2.33 -5.22 22.82
CA ALA A 127 -1.26 -6.10 23.29
C ALA A 127 -1.16 -7.36 22.42
N GLN A 128 -2.28 -8.01 22.10
CA GLN A 128 -2.29 -9.22 21.27
C GLN A 128 -1.85 -8.95 19.82
N THR A 129 -2.20 -7.78 19.27
CA THR A 129 -1.77 -7.37 17.93
C THR A 129 -0.25 -7.22 17.85
N PHE A 130 0.37 -6.62 18.87
CA PHE A 130 1.80 -6.29 18.85
C PHE A 130 2.71 -7.31 19.55
N SER A 131 2.16 -8.21 20.37
CA SER A 131 2.89 -9.35 20.96
C SER A 131 2.58 -10.69 20.30
N GLY A 132 1.67 -10.69 19.32
CA GLY A 132 1.28 -11.85 18.55
C GLY A 132 2.41 -12.44 17.71
N GLN A 133 2.21 -13.67 17.25
CA GLN A 133 3.14 -14.38 16.36
C GLN A 133 2.80 -14.17 14.87
N ASP A 134 1.75 -13.39 14.58
CA ASP A 134 1.35 -13.10 13.21
C ASP A 134 2.23 -11.99 12.63
N LEU A 135 3.24 -12.41 11.86
CA LEU A 135 4.20 -11.51 11.25
C LEU A 135 3.56 -10.63 10.17
N GLU A 136 2.49 -11.10 9.52
CA GLU A 136 1.79 -10.34 8.48
C GLU A 136 1.19 -9.07 9.08
N ILE A 137 0.43 -9.21 10.16
CA ILE A 137 -0.19 -8.09 10.88
C ILE A 137 0.88 -7.09 11.33
N LEU A 138 1.98 -7.57 11.92
CA LEU A 138 3.08 -6.71 12.34
C LEU A 138 3.70 -5.95 11.18
N GLN A 139 3.93 -6.62 10.05
CA GLN A 139 4.47 -6.01 8.83
C GLN A 139 3.52 -4.94 8.29
N HIS A 140 2.20 -5.20 8.22
CA HIS A 140 1.21 -4.20 7.84
C HIS A 140 1.23 -2.96 8.75
N LYS A 141 1.33 -3.14 10.07
CA LYS A 141 1.46 -1.99 10.99
C LYS A 141 2.75 -1.21 10.77
N PHE A 142 3.87 -1.88 10.52
CA PHE A 142 5.13 -1.20 10.16
C PHE A 142 5.00 -0.42 8.86
N TYR A 143 4.43 -1.02 7.81
CA TYR A 143 4.17 -0.32 6.54
C TYR A 143 3.26 0.90 6.74
N GLY A 144 2.24 0.80 7.59
CA GLY A 144 1.36 1.90 7.96
C GLY A 144 2.11 3.07 8.61
N VAL A 145 3.00 2.77 9.58
CA VAL A 145 3.86 3.78 10.21
C VAL A 145 4.84 4.38 9.20
N PHE A 146 5.49 3.55 8.39
CA PHE A 146 6.47 3.97 7.39
C PHE A 146 5.83 4.96 6.40
N SER A 147 4.68 4.59 5.86
CA SER A 147 3.93 5.42 4.91
C SER A 147 3.48 6.74 5.56
N SER A 148 3.01 6.70 6.81
CA SER A 148 2.58 7.90 7.54
C SER A 148 3.74 8.88 7.80
N VAL A 149 4.90 8.37 8.22
CA VAL A 149 6.09 9.21 8.45
C VAL A 149 6.59 9.80 7.12
N ALA A 150 6.62 9.01 6.05
CA ALA A 150 6.98 9.48 4.72
C ALA A 150 6.01 10.56 4.22
N ALA A 151 4.70 10.40 4.46
CA ALA A 151 3.67 11.38 4.11
C ALA A 151 3.92 12.75 4.77
N VAL A 152 4.21 12.76 6.08
CA VAL A 152 4.53 13.99 6.82
C VAL A 152 5.79 14.63 6.25
N SER A 153 6.85 13.85 6.07
CA SER A 153 8.13 14.36 5.55
C SER A 153 7.98 14.97 4.16
N GLU A 154 7.29 14.28 3.25
CA GLU A 154 7.02 14.77 1.89
C GLU A 154 6.10 15.99 1.87
N THR A 155 5.10 16.04 2.76
CA THR A 155 4.26 17.24 2.91
C THR A 155 5.13 18.46 3.25
N LEU A 156 5.97 18.34 4.28
CA LEU A 156 6.84 19.43 4.74
C LEU A 156 7.82 19.90 3.65
N ARG A 157 8.38 18.97 2.86
CA ARG A 157 9.23 19.29 1.71
C ARG A 157 8.46 20.06 0.64
N ARG A 158 7.28 19.59 0.27
CA ARG A 158 6.52 20.10 -0.88
C ARG A 158 5.80 21.42 -0.62
N ILE A 159 5.54 21.75 0.65
CA ILE A 159 5.08 23.10 1.08
C ILE A 159 6.24 24.05 1.41
N SER A 160 7.49 23.64 1.19
CA SER A 160 8.70 24.45 1.41
C SER A 160 8.97 24.87 2.87
N TRP A 161 8.36 24.21 3.85
CA TRP A 161 8.68 24.41 5.27
C TRP A 161 10.03 23.76 5.62
N ALA A 162 10.36 22.65 4.95
CA ALA A 162 11.57 21.87 5.14
C ALA A 162 12.46 21.91 3.89
N ARG A 163 13.32 22.94 3.77
CA ARG A 163 14.18 23.14 2.58
C ARG A 163 15.48 22.33 2.60
N HIS A 164 15.88 21.81 3.75
CA HIS A 164 17.12 21.03 3.86
C HIS A 164 16.95 19.66 3.16
N PRO A 165 17.88 19.23 2.30
CA PRO A 165 17.76 17.98 1.54
C PRO A 165 17.64 16.75 2.44
N GLY A 166 18.14 16.82 3.69
CA GLY A 166 17.99 15.77 4.70
C GLY A 166 16.54 15.36 5.00
N TRP A 167 15.53 16.17 4.67
CA TRP A 167 14.13 15.76 4.79
C TRP A 167 13.71 14.68 3.78
N ALA A 168 14.54 14.33 2.79
CA ALA A 168 14.31 13.16 1.94
C ALA A 168 14.70 11.84 2.63
N VAL A 169 15.46 11.89 3.74
CA VAL A 169 15.95 10.68 4.43
C VAL A 169 14.82 9.75 4.84
N PRO A 170 13.69 10.22 5.41
CA PRO A 170 12.60 9.32 5.77
C PRO A 170 12.04 8.54 4.58
N LEU A 171 11.77 9.19 3.44
CA LEU A 171 11.26 8.49 2.27
C LEU A 171 12.25 7.44 1.74
N LEU A 172 13.54 7.77 1.72
CA LEU A 172 14.59 6.81 1.34
C LEU A 172 14.63 5.62 2.29
N ILE A 173 14.87 5.86 3.58
CA ILE A 173 15.12 4.81 4.57
C ILE A 173 13.89 3.93 4.71
N LEU A 174 12.71 4.52 4.86
CA LEU A 174 11.47 3.76 5.04
C LEU A 174 11.06 3.02 3.77
N GLY A 175 11.26 3.62 2.59
CA GLY A 175 11.03 2.93 1.32
C GLY A 175 11.99 1.76 1.10
N PHE A 176 13.27 1.94 1.42
CA PHE A 176 14.29 0.91 1.27
C PHE A 176 14.10 -0.25 2.26
N PHE A 177 13.90 0.04 3.55
CA PHE A 177 13.62 -1.00 4.54
C PHE A 177 12.28 -1.68 4.32
N GLY A 178 11.25 -0.92 3.93
CA GLY A 178 9.96 -1.49 3.55
C GLY A 178 10.09 -2.47 2.39
N ALA A 179 10.85 -2.10 1.36
CA ALA A 179 11.14 -2.97 0.22
C ALA A 179 11.95 -4.22 0.60
N LEU A 180 12.86 -4.14 1.58
CA LEU A 180 13.57 -5.30 2.12
C LEU A 180 12.65 -6.26 2.87
N ILE A 181 11.72 -5.73 3.67
CA ILE A 181 10.74 -6.56 4.41
C ILE A 181 9.85 -7.36 3.45
N LEU A 182 9.56 -6.84 2.25
CA LEU A 182 8.75 -7.54 1.25
C LEU A 182 9.34 -8.89 0.84
N PHE A 183 10.66 -9.08 0.88
CA PHE A 183 11.29 -10.36 0.54
C PHE A 183 10.99 -11.47 1.56
N ILE A 184 10.53 -11.11 2.75
CA ILE A 184 10.18 -12.04 3.83
C ILE A 184 8.72 -11.88 4.26
N HIS A 185 7.92 -11.15 3.48
CA HIS A 185 6.50 -11.00 3.73
C HIS A 185 5.76 -12.26 3.26
N SER A 186 4.89 -12.80 4.12
CA SER A 186 4.21 -14.07 3.92
C SER A 186 2.86 -14.04 4.63
N HIS A 187 1.83 -14.57 3.98
CA HIS A 187 0.47 -14.69 4.52
C HIS A 187 0.27 -15.98 5.32
N GLY A 188 1.20 -16.26 6.25
CA GLY A 188 1.17 -17.47 7.08
C GLY A 188 1.20 -18.78 6.29
N ASN A 189 0.39 -19.77 6.69
CA ASN A 189 0.27 -21.05 5.99
C ASN A 189 -0.72 -20.96 4.81
N HIS A 190 -0.39 -20.15 3.79
CA HIS A 190 -1.25 -19.97 2.62
C HIS A 190 -0.98 -21.03 1.52
N PRO A 191 -2.02 -21.62 0.88
CA PRO A 191 -1.86 -22.56 -0.23
C PRO A 191 -1.06 -21.99 -1.42
N ALA A 192 -1.14 -20.67 -1.64
CA ALA A 192 -0.45 -19.96 -2.71
C ALA A 192 0.81 -19.19 -2.28
N ASN A 193 1.43 -19.56 -1.16
CA ASN A 193 2.63 -18.87 -0.64
C ASN A 193 3.71 -18.61 -1.72
N HIS A 194 3.95 -19.54 -2.64
CA HIS A 194 4.93 -19.36 -3.71
C HIS A 194 4.61 -18.23 -4.70
N ILE A 195 3.31 -18.03 -5.03
CA ILE A 195 2.86 -16.93 -5.91
C ILE A 195 2.95 -15.61 -5.15
N ILE A 196 2.49 -15.61 -3.91
CA ILE A 196 2.58 -14.48 -2.98
C ILE A 196 4.03 -14.01 -2.85
N GLU A 197 4.96 -14.92 -2.52
CA GLU A 197 6.38 -14.63 -2.38
C GLU A 197 6.97 -14.04 -3.67
N LEU A 198 6.55 -14.53 -4.84
CA LEU A 198 6.98 -13.98 -6.13
C LEU A 198 6.47 -12.55 -6.35
N HIS A 199 5.19 -12.28 -6.08
CA HIS A 199 4.63 -10.93 -6.16
C HIS A 199 5.41 -9.98 -5.23
N HIS A 200 5.65 -10.38 -3.99
CA HIS A 200 6.34 -9.56 -3.00
C HIS A 200 7.83 -9.38 -3.29
N ALA A 201 8.54 -10.41 -3.75
CA ALA A 201 9.94 -10.30 -4.17
C ALA A 201 10.11 -9.36 -5.37
N PHE A 202 9.19 -9.42 -6.34
CA PHE A 202 9.16 -8.47 -7.46
C PHE A 202 8.93 -7.03 -6.95
N LEU A 203 7.92 -6.83 -6.09
CA LEU A 203 7.64 -5.53 -5.49
C LEU A 203 8.82 -4.99 -4.68
N GLY A 204 9.49 -5.83 -3.89
CA GLY A 204 10.70 -5.48 -3.13
C GLY A 204 11.85 -5.06 -4.03
N THR A 205 12.08 -5.77 -5.14
CA THR A 205 13.11 -5.42 -6.13
C THR A 205 12.85 -4.06 -6.77
N VAL A 206 11.62 -3.83 -7.23
CA VAL A 206 11.24 -2.55 -7.84
C VAL A 206 11.24 -1.42 -6.79
N GLY A 207 10.84 -1.72 -5.56
CA GLY A 207 10.84 -0.79 -4.43
C GLY A 207 12.24 -0.30 -4.05
N ILE A 208 13.25 -1.18 -4.07
CA ILE A 208 14.66 -0.79 -3.90
C ILE A 208 15.08 0.19 -5.01
N GLY A 209 14.72 -0.11 -6.26
CA GLY A 209 14.99 0.77 -7.40
C GLY A 209 14.33 2.15 -7.24
N ALA A 210 13.09 2.19 -6.74
CA ALA A 210 12.38 3.42 -6.43
C ALA A 210 13.11 4.21 -5.34
N ALA A 211 13.47 3.58 -4.22
CA ALA A 211 14.16 4.24 -3.10
C ALA A 211 15.50 4.85 -3.54
N ILE A 212 16.31 4.10 -4.31
CA ILE A 212 17.59 4.60 -4.85
C ILE A 212 17.36 5.78 -5.80
N SER A 213 16.39 5.67 -6.72
CA SER A 213 16.08 6.74 -7.66
C SER A 213 15.65 8.03 -6.94
N SER A 214 14.81 7.89 -5.90
CA SER A 214 14.40 9.00 -5.05
C SER A 214 15.57 9.66 -4.33
N ALA A 215 16.51 8.86 -3.82
CA ALA A 215 17.72 9.38 -3.21
C ALA A 215 18.58 10.17 -4.20
N MET A 216 18.75 9.66 -5.41
CA MET A 216 19.51 10.37 -6.44
C MET A 216 18.86 11.71 -6.78
N MET A 217 17.53 11.79 -6.85
CA MET A 217 16.83 13.07 -7.03
C MET A 217 17.08 14.07 -5.89
N ALA A 218 17.18 13.60 -4.65
CA ALA A 218 17.33 14.46 -3.49
C ALA A 218 18.77 14.97 -3.28
N TRP A 219 19.78 14.18 -3.64
CA TRP A 219 21.17 14.43 -3.26
C TRP A 219 22.17 14.54 -4.41
N ALA A 220 21.80 14.23 -5.66
CA ALA A 220 22.71 14.35 -6.81
C ALA A 220 22.80 15.80 -7.34
N SER A 221 22.99 16.76 -6.44
CA SER A 221 22.90 18.21 -6.68
C SER A 221 23.91 18.80 -7.68
N SER A 222 24.93 18.03 -8.06
CA SER A 222 25.96 18.40 -9.05
C SER A 222 25.79 17.75 -10.42
N THR A 223 24.69 17.04 -10.66
CA THR A 223 24.45 16.33 -11.92
C THR A 223 23.73 17.19 -12.95
N SER A 224 23.89 16.85 -14.24
CA SER A 224 23.23 17.57 -15.33
C SER A 224 21.70 17.44 -15.27
N GLU A 225 20.99 18.42 -15.84
CA GLU A 225 19.51 18.38 -15.93
C GLU A 225 18.99 17.09 -16.58
N GLN A 226 19.71 16.56 -17.57
CA GLN A 226 19.36 15.32 -18.23
C GLN A 226 19.48 14.10 -17.29
N THR A 227 20.49 14.07 -16.43
CA THR A 227 20.66 13.02 -15.42
C THR A 227 19.58 13.11 -14.36
N MET A 228 19.26 14.31 -13.88
CA MET A 228 18.15 14.53 -12.93
C MET A 228 16.82 14.06 -13.50
N LYS A 229 16.52 14.43 -14.76
CA LYS A 229 15.32 13.96 -15.46
C LYS A 229 15.26 12.43 -15.56
N ARG A 230 16.37 11.74 -15.78
CA ARG A 230 16.42 10.27 -15.82
C ARG A 230 16.04 9.67 -14.46
N TRP A 231 16.53 10.24 -13.36
CA TRP A 231 16.17 9.77 -12.01
C TRP A 231 14.71 10.05 -11.66
N GLU A 232 14.18 11.22 -12.06
CA GLU A 232 12.74 11.53 -11.93
C GLU A 232 11.86 10.52 -12.67
N VAL A 233 12.22 10.19 -13.93
CA VAL A 233 11.49 9.20 -14.73
C VAL A 233 11.66 7.80 -14.14
N ALA A 234 12.86 7.41 -13.69
CA ALA A 234 13.11 6.10 -13.10
C ALA A 234 12.28 5.90 -11.81
N TRP A 235 12.28 6.89 -10.92
CA TRP A 235 11.44 6.90 -9.72
C TRP A 235 9.96 6.70 -10.08
N ALA A 236 9.44 7.56 -10.94
CA ALA A 236 8.03 7.52 -11.29
C ALA A 236 7.64 6.21 -12.00
N ALA A 237 8.50 5.69 -12.87
CA ALA A 237 8.30 4.42 -13.54
C ALA A 237 8.27 3.24 -12.55
N CYS A 238 9.19 3.19 -11.58
CA CYS A 238 9.18 2.15 -10.55
C CYS A 238 7.88 2.19 -9.74
N VAL A 239 7.42 3.37 -9.33
CA VAL A 239 6.15 3.54 -8.60
C VAL A 239 4.95 3.09 -9.45
N VAL A 240 4.90 3.44 -10.73
CA VAL A 240 3.84 3.00 -11.64
C VAL A 240 3.84 1.47 -11.78
N VAL A 241 5.02 0.85 -11.91
CA VAL A 241 5.14 -0.62 -11.98
C VAL A 241 4.66 -1.29 -10.69
N ILE A 242 4.99 -0.73 -9.52
CA ILE A 242 4.49 -1.21 -8.21
C ILE A 242 2.95 -1.13 -8.18
N GLY A 243 2.38 0.01 -8.57
CA GLY A 243 0.92 0.19 -8.60
C GLY A 243 0.22 -0.79 -9.54
N LEU A 244 0.77 -1.00 -10.73
CA LEU A 244 0.25 -1.98 -11.70
C LEU A 244 0.34 -3.41 -11.17
N GLN A 245 1.47 -3.79 -10.58
CA GLN A 245 1.67 -5.13 -10.02
C GLN A 245 0.67 -5.44 -8.90
N LEU A 246 0.42 -4.46 -8.02
CA LEU A 246 -0.55 -4.58 -6.94
C LEU A 246 -2.00 -4.66 -7.46
N LEU A 247 -2.33 -3.97 -8.56
CA LEU A 247 -3.65 -4.06 -9.20
C LEU A 247 -3.95 -5.43 -9.81
N VAL A 248 -2.91 -6.14 -10.26
CA VAL A 248 -3.04 -7.49 -10.82
C VAL A 248 -2.67 -8.58 -9.80
N TYR A 249 -2.51 -8.22 -8.52
CA TYR A 249 -2.23 -9.17 -7.45
C TYR A 249 -3.36 -10.19 -7.31
N PHE A 250 -2.98 -11.43 -7.03
CA PHE A 250 -3.86 -12.54 -6.71
C PHE A 250 -3.11 -13.56 -5.84
N GLU A 251 -3.88 -14.37 -5.12
CA GLU A 251 -3.40 -15.48 -4.28
C GLU A 251 -4.35 -16.68 -4.32
#